data_AF-A0A849Q0G0-F1
#
_entry.id   AF-A0A849Q0G0-F1
#
_cell.length_a   1.000
_cell.length_b   1.000
_cell.length_c   1.000
_cell.angle_alpha   90.00
_cell.angle_beta   90.00
_cell.angle_gamma   90.00
#
_symmetry.space_group_name_H-M   'P 1'
#
loop_
_entity.id
_entity.type
_entity.pdbx_description
1 polymer ?
#
loop_
_entity_poly.entity_id
_entity_poly.type
_entity_poly.pdbx_seq_one_letter_code
_entity_poly.pdbx_strand_id
1 'polypeptide(L)'
;TSITGSSGFVRPMGTLVSDGHISIKGDDIVALESALANNFESYTFAGGYKAALQLLLNENVDVAFGSDIAPQKYLELEDQVKLRPVTTIGPVPSHVFMVSADMSESIKDALVDALVELNYDENNFILTDLYGAEALVPTTTTMHIGEFGTYIDSLTGLDQLILDKHNKSK
;
A
#
# COMPACT_ATOMS: atom_id res chain seq x y z
N THR A 1 7.72 -2.47 7.51
CA THR A 1 7.29 -1.85 6.23
C THR A 1 7.83 -0.42 6.18
N SER A 2 7.28 0.48 5.36
CA SER A 2 7.65 1.90 5.32
C SER A 2 6.45 2.80 5.61
N ILE A 3 6.70 4.08 5.92
CA ILE A 3 5.66 5.10 6.12
C ILE A 3 4.78 5.33 4.87
N THR A 4 5.29 5.01 3.68
CA THR A 4 4.53 5.10 2.43
C THR A 4 3.93 3.75 2.00
N GLY A 5 4.02 2.71 2.83
CA GLY A 5 3.55 1.37 2.48
C GLY A 5 2.03 1.27 2.54
N SER A 6 1.39 0.81 1.46
CA SER A 6 -0.07 0.74 1.36
C SER A 6 -0.70 -0.17 2.43
N SER A 7 -0.37 -1.48 2.44
CA SER A 7 -0.85 -2.41 3.47
C SER A 7 -0.09 -2.31 4.79
N GLY A 8 1.09 -1.69 4.75
CA GLY A 8 2.02 -1.64 5.89
C GLY A 8 1.87 -0.43 6.78
N PHE A 9 1.22 0.64 6.32
CA PHE A 9 1.04 1.88 7.07
C PHE A 9 -0.21 2.64 6.65
N VAL A 10 -0.37 2.99 5.37
CA VAL A 10 -1.45 3.89 4.91
C VAL A 10 -2.83 3.34 5.23
N ARG A 11 -3.12 2.09 4.86
CA ARG A 11 -4.41 1.45 5.17
C ARG A 11 -4.62 1.28 6.68
N PRO A 12 -3.68 0.67 7.45
CA PRO A 12 -3.86 0.53 8.89
C PRO A 12 -4.01 1.85 9.64
N MET A 13 -3.09 2.78 9.42
CA MET A 13 -3.07 4.05 10.13
C MET A 13 -4.25 4.93 9.70
N GLY A 14 -4.56 4.97 8.40
CA GLY A 14 -5.73 5.68 7.89
C GLY A 14 -7.04 5.12 8.45
N THR A 15 -7.13 3.79 8.66
CA THR A 15 -8.29 3.18 9.34
C THR A 15 -8.39 3.66 10.79
N LEU A 16 -7.29 3.63 11.55
CA LEU A 16 -7.28 4.10 12.94
C LEU A 16 -7.65 5.59 13.06
N VAL A 17 -7.23 6.42 12.11
CA VAL A 17 -7.59 7.84 12.08
C VAL A 17 -9.06 8.01 11.67
N SER A 18 -9.51 7.33 10.63
CA SER A 18 -10.89 7.43 10.12
C SER A 18 -11.92 6.94 11.14
N ASP A 19 -11.58 5.91 11.91
CA ASP A 19 -12.42 5.36 12.98
C ASP A 19 -12.36 6.20 14.27
N GLY A 20 -11.53 7.25 14.30
CA GLY A 20 -11.40 8.17 15.44
C GLY A 20 -10.56 7.63 16.60
N HIS A 21 -9.83 6.52 16.40
CA HIS A 21 -8.90 5.98 17.40
C HIS A 21 -7.64 6.84 17.56
N ILE A 22 -7.20 7.48 16.47
CA ILE A 22 -6.06 8.39 16.48
C ILE A 22 -6.47 9.73 15.87
N SER A 23 -6.07 10.82 16.53
CA SER A 23 -6.28 12.18 16.03
C SER A 23 -4.93 12.81 15.66
N ILE A 24 -4.84 13.32 14.43
CA ILE A 24 -3.71 14.12 13.96
C ILE A 24 -4.05 15.59 14.15
N LYS A 25 -3.18 16.32 14.86
CA LYS A 25 -3.38 17.75 15.17
C LYS A 25 -2.34 18.57 14.42
N GLY A 26 -2.76 19.10 13.28
CA GLY A 26 -1.90 19.82 12.34
C GLY A 26 -2.08 19.28 10.92
N ASP A 27 -1.34 19.84 9.98
CA ASP A 27 -1.46 19.57 8.56
C ASP A 27 -0.13 19.22 7.87
N ASP A 28 0.90 18.90 8.65
CA ASP A 28 2.23 18.55 8.16
C ASP A 28 2.70 17.17 8.64
N ILE A 29 3.84 16.72 8.12
CA ILE A 29 4.42 15.42 8.48
C ILE A 29 4.78 15.35 9.97
N VAL A 30 5.13 16.49 10.58
CA VAL A 30 5.47 16.58 12.01
C VAL A 30 4.25 16.27 12.87
N ALA A 31 3.05 16.70 12.45
CA ALA A 31 1.80 16.35 13.11
C ALA A 31 1.51 14.85 13.05
N LEU A 32 1.73 14.21 11.89
CA LEU A 32 1.58 12.75 11.74
C LEU A 32 2.59 11.99 12.61
N GLU A 33 3.86 12.38 12.61
CA GLU A 33 4.91 11.77 13.46
C GLU A 33 4.59 11.95 14.95
N SER A 34 4.10 13.13 15.33
CA SER A 34 3.65 13.40 16.71
C SER A 34 2.46 12.52 17.09
N ALA A 35 1.52 12.29 16.17
CA ALA A 35 0.40 11.39 16.41
C ALA A 35 0.89 9.95 16.65
N LEU A 36 1.88 9.47 15.90
CA LEU A 36 2.48 8.15 16.14
C LEU A 36 3.14 8.08 17.53
N ALA A 37 4.01 9.04 17.86
CA ALA A 37 4.73 9.06 19.14
C ALA A 37 3.80 9.18 20.37
N ASN A 38 2.64 9.81 20.21
CA ASN A 38 1.69 9.99 21.31
C ASN A 38 0.74 8.80 21.52
N ASN A 39 0.54 7.95 20.50
CA ASN A 39 -0.44 6.86 20.56
C ASN A 39 0.19 5.47 20.71
N PHE A 40 1.49 5.33 20.41
CA PHE A 40 2.22 4.07 20.54
C PHE A 40 3.42 4.25 21.48
N GLU A 41 3.62 3.30 22.40
CA GLU A 41 4.79 3.29 23.28
C GLU A 41 6.10 3.26 22.47
N SER A 42 6.10 2.49 21.37
CA SER A 42 7.13 2.53 20.35
C SER A 42 6.57 2.10 18.99
N TYR A 43 7.21 2.53 17.91
CA TYR A 43 6.90 2.08 16.56
C TYR A 43 8.18 1.97 15.73
N THR A 44 8.16 1.13 14.69
CA THR A 44 9.30 0.99 13.78
C THR A 44 8.89 0.62 12.36
N PHE A 45 9.64 1.13 11.39
CA PHE A 45 9.49 0.83 9.98
C PHE A 45 10.52 -0.20 9.53
N ALA A 46 10.15 -1.48 9.59
CA ALA A 46 11.06 -2.61 9.27
C ALA A 46 11.52 -2.70 7.78
N GLY A 47 11.11 -1.79 6.90
CA GLY A 47 11.44 -1.80 5.46
C GLY A 47 10.60 -2.77 4.62
N GLY A 48 10.30 -3.98 5.11
CA GLY A 48 9.52 -4.99 4.37
C GLY A 48 8.68 -5.90 5.26
N TYR A 49 7.86 -6.77 4.64
CA TYR A 49 7.00 -7.70 5.37
C TYR A 49 7.79 -8.79 6.09
N LYS A 50 8.80 -9.40 5.44
CA LYS A 50 9.66 -10.41 6.08
C LYS A 50 10.31 -9.88 7.36
N ALA A 51 10.89 -8.69 7.31
CA ALA A 51 11.51 -8.06 8.48
C ALA A 51 10.48 -7.70 9.57
N ALA A 52 9.28 -7.25 9.19
CA ALA A 52 8.21 -6.98 10.16
C ALA A 52 7.75 -8.26 10.87
N LEU A 53 7.61 -9.37 10.14
CA LEU A 53 7.28 -10.67 10.71
C LEU A 53 8.38 -11.19 11.64
N GLN A 54 9.64 -10.97 11.30
CA GLN A 54 10.78 -11.33 12.17
C GLN A 54 10.76 -10.56 13.50
N LEU A 55 10.45 -9.26 13.48
CA LEU A 55 10.31 -8.47 14.71
C LEU A 55 9.18 -9.00 15.59
N LEU A 56 8.06 -9.41 14.98
CA LEU A 56 6.92 -9.98 15.71
C LEU A 56 7.26 -11.35 16.32
N LEU A 57 7.93 -12.22 15.56
CA LEU A 57 8.37 -13.55 16.04
C LEU A 57 9.41 -13.47 17.15
N ASN A 58 10.25 -12.43 17.13
CA ASN A 58 11.28 -12.19 18.14
C ASN A 58 10.77 -11.35 19.33
N GLU A 59 9.46 -11.10 19.42
CA GLU A 59 8.81 -10.32 20.48
C GLU A 59 9.39 -8.88 20.61
N ASN A 60 9.92 -8.32 19.52
CA ASN A 60 10.40 -6.94 19.49
C ASN A 60 9.25 -5.94 19.29
N VAL A 61 8.11 -6.41 18.80
CA VAL A 61 6.87 -5.65 18.64
C VAL A 61 5.68 -6.53 18.97
N ASP A 62 4.61 -5.95 19.50
CA ASP A 62 3.39 -6.69 19.83
C ASP A 62 2.48 -6.91 18.61
N VAL A 63 2.56 -6.01 17.62
CA VAL A 63 1.69 -5.98 16.44
C VAL A 63 2.51 -5.61 15.20
N ALA A 64 2.23 -6.26 14.07
CA ALA A 64 2.75 -5.89 12.77
C ALA A 64 1.62 -5.77 11.74
N PHE A 65 1.66 -4.71 10.93
CA PHE A 65 0.77 -4.55 9.78
C PHE A 65 1.44 -5.03 8.49
N GLY A 66 0.68 -5.71 7.65
CA GLY A 66 1.15 -6.17 6.35
C GLY A 66 0.09 -6.93 5.55
N SER A 67 0.52 -7.52 4.44
CA SER A 67 -0.35 -8.36 3.61
C SER A 67 -0.72 -9.65 4.35
N ASP A 68 -1.96 -10.08 4.18
CA ASP A 68 -2.48 -11.38 4.59
C ASP A 68 -1.67 -12.58 4.04
N ILE A 69 -1.13 -12.47 2.83
CA ILE A 69 -0.28 -13.51 2.23
C ILE A 69 1.16 -13.52 2.75
N ALA A 70 1.59 -12.49 3.50
CA ALA A 70 2.99 -12.35 3.88
C ALA A 70 3.51 -13.49 4.77
N PRO A 71 2.77 -13.98 5.79
CA PRO A 71 3.22 -15.13 6.58
C PRO A 71 3.48 -16.37 5.72
N GLN A 72 2.56 -16.70 4.81
CA GLN A 72 2.68 -17.86 3.93
C GLN A 72 3.83 -17.73 2.94
N LYS A 73 4.11 -16.50 2.48
CA LYS A 73 5.17 -16.22 1.51
C LYS A 73 6.57 -16.23 2.13
N TYR A 74 6.71 -15.82 3.38
CA TYR A 74 8.02 -15.50 3.98
C TYR A 74 8.43 -16.38 5.16
N LEU A 75 7.50 -17.16 5.72
CA LEU A 75 7.73 -17.96 6.92
C LEU A 75 7.49 -19.44 6.65
N GLU A 76 8.22 -20.28 7.36
CA GLU A 76 7.95 -21.72 7.45
C GLU A 76 6.71 -21.98 8.33
N LEU A 77 6.08 -23.14 8.15
CA LEU A 77 4.84 -23.50 8.88
C LEU A 77 5.00 -23.41 10.41
N GLU A 78 6.18 -23.76 10.93
CA GLU A 78 6.49 -23.69 12.37
C GLU A 78 6.44 -22.27 12.95
N ASP A 79 6.75 -21.26 12.15
CA ASP A 79 6.68 -19.86 12.54
C ASP A 79 5.29 -19.27 12.26
N GLN A 80 4.63 -19.71 11.19
CA GLN A 80 3.27 -19.27 10.89
C GLN A 80 2.30 -19.56 12.03
N VAL A 81 2.41 -20.74 12.68
CA VAL A 81 1.52 -21.12 13.80
C VAL A 81 1.77 -20.31 15.08
N LYS A 82 2.89 -19.59 15.19
CA LYS A 82 3.18 -18.68 16.31
C LYS A 82 2.46 -17.33 16.14
N LEU A 83 1.99 -17.04 14.94
CA LEU A 83 1.33 -15.78 14.60
C LEU A 83 -0.18 -15.98 14.52
N ARG A 84 -0.95 -14.95 14.89
CA ARG A 84 -2.40 -14.94 14.77
C ARG A 84 -2.87 -13.64 14.11
N PRO A 85 -3.69 -13.71 13.04
CA PRO A 85 -4.36 -12.52 12.51
C PRO A 85 -5.26 -11.90 13.57
N VAL A 86 -5.04 -10.61 13.88
CA VAL A 86 -5.87 -9.87 14.83
C VAL A 86 -7.14 -9.37 14.15
N THR A 87 -6.99 -8.77 12.96
CA THR A 87 -8.10 -8.23 12.17
C THR A 87 -7.68 -8.09 10.70
N THR A 88 -8.66 -7.97 9.81
CA THR A 88 -8.48 -7.65 8.39
C THR A 88 -9.19 -6.34 8.09
N ILE A 89 -8.43 -5.33 7.70
CA ILE A 89 -8.89 -3.94 7.53
C ILE A 89 -9.34 -3.61 6.11
N GLY A 90 -9.41 -4.61 5.22
CA GLY A 90 -9.86 -4.49 3.84
C GLY A 90 -8.73 -4.43 2.80
N PRO A 91 -9.10 -4.35 1.50
CA PRO A 91 -8.14 -4.44 0.41
C PRO A 91 -7.31 -3.17 0.25
N VAL A 92 -6.17 -3.31 -0.42
CA VAL A 92 -5.39 -2.20 -0.95
C VAL A 92 -5.39 -2.24 -2.48
N PRO A 93 -5.28 -1.09 -3.17
CA PRO A 93 -5.20 -1.08 -4.62
C PRO A 93 -4.01 -1.90 -5.12
N SER A 94 -4.21 -2.62 -6.21
CA SER A 94 -3.14 -3.34 -6.91
C SER A 94 -2.27 -2.38 -7.75
N HIS A 95 -1.32 -2.95 -8.50
CA HIS A 95 -0.48 -2.19 -9.43
C HIS A 95 -1.30 -1.53 -10.55
N VAL A 96 -0.81 -0.40 -11.05
CA VAL A 96 -1.44 0.35 -12.15
C VAL A 96 -0.44 0.68 -13.24
N PHE A 97 -0.97 0.83 -14.46
CA PHE A 97 -0.29 1.52 -15.53
C PHE A 97 -0.71 2.98 -15.52
N MET A 98 0.28 3.87 -15.46
CA MET A 98 0.06 5.30 -15.55
C MET A 98 0.52 5.79 -16.92
N VAL A 99 -0.35 6.55 -17.57
CA VAL A 99 -0.04 7.26 -18.82
C VAL A 99 0.17 8.74 -18.55
N SER A 100 0.91 9.42 -19.42
CA SER A 100 1.08 10.87 -19.32
C SER A 100 -0.27 11.59 -19.42
N ALA A 101 -0.44 12.66 -18.65
CA ALA A 101 -1.60 13.54 -18.75
C ALA A 101 -1.69 14.24 -20.11
N ASP A 102 -0.57 14.39 -20.82
CA ASP A 102 -0.52 15.03 -22.15
C ASP A 102 -0.76 14.05 -23.31
N MET A 103 -0.99 12.75 -23.03
CA MET A 103 -1.29 11.76 -24.04
C MET A 103 -2.67 12.04 -24.67
N SER A 104 -2.78 12.02 -26.00
CA SER A 104 -4.08 12.20 -26.65
C SER A 104 -5.03 11.06 -26.31
N GLU A 105 -6.32 11.34 -26.16
CA GLU A 105 -7.32 10.31 -25.84
C GLU A 105 -7.31 9.16 -26.85
N SER A 106 -7.11 9.45 -28.15
CA SER A 106 -6.99 8.40 -29.17
C SER A 106 -5.83 7.41 -28.94
N ILE A 107 -4.69 7.87 -28.41
CA ILE A 107 -3.54 7.01 -28.12
C ILE A 107 -3.78 6.27 -26.82
N LYS A 108 -4.39 6.93 -25.83
CA LYS A 108 -4.75 6.33 -24.55
C LYS A 108 -5.75 5.19 -24.74
N ASP A 109 -6.80 5.39 -25.55
CA ASP A 109 -7.79 4.36 -25.86
C ASP A 109 -7.12 3.17 -26.58
N ALA A 110 -6.31 3.45 -27.61
CA ALA A 110 -5.57 2.39 -28.32
C ALA A 110 -4.61 1.61 -27.41
N LEU A 111 -3.96 2.28 -26.44
CA LEU A 111 -3.09 1.64 -25.46
C LEU A 111 -3.89 0.78 -24.47
N VAL A 112 -5.02 1.28 -23.96
CA VAL A 112 -5.90 0.52 -23.07
C VAL A 112 -6.42 -0.72 -23.78
N ASP A 113 -6.90 -0.58 -25.02
CA ASP A 113 -7.39 -1.71 -25.82
C ASP A 113 -6.29 -2.77 -25.99
N ALA A 114 -5.09 -2.37 -26.42
CA ALA A 114 -3.97 -3.28 -26.60
C ALA A 114 -3.54 -3.98 -25.29
N LEU A 115 -3.57 -3.27 -24.15
CA LEU A 115 -3.25 -3.85 -22.85
C LEU A 115 -4.33 -4.86 -22.40
N VAL A 116 -5.60 -4.60 -22.71
CA VAL A 116 -6.71 -5.52 -22.36
C VAL A 116 -6.65 -6.80 -23.20
N GLU A 117 -6.18 -6.75 -24.44
CA GLU A 117 -5.97 -7.95 -25.28
C GLU A 117 -4.94 -8.92 -24.68
N LEU A 118 -4.08 -8.45 -23.76
CA LEU A 118 -3.17 -9.33 -23.02
C LEU A 118 -3.90 -10.28 -22.06
N ASN A 119 -5.18 -10.03 -21.76
CA ASN A 119 -6.00 -10.93 -20.97
C ASN A 119 -6.36 -12.21 -21.72
N TYR A 120 -6.34 -12.21 -23.05
CA TYR A 120 -6.69 -13.40 -23.83
C TYR A 120 -5.68 -14.52 -23.62
N ASP A 121 -6.17 -15.77 -23.59
CA ASP A 121 -5.36 -16.96 -23.28
C ASP A 121 -4.08 -17.07 -24.12
N GLU A 122 -4.13 -16.64 -25.39
CA GLU A 122 -2.99 -16.64 -26.30
C GLU A 122 -1.87 -15.66 -25.91
N ASN A 123 -2.19 -14.60 -25.15
CA ASN A 123 -1.28 -13.53 -24.75
C ASN A 123 -0.99 -13.50 -23.24
N ASN A 124 -1.81 -14.18 -22.42
CA ASN A 124 -1.81 -14.05 -20.96
C ASN A 124 -0.48 -14.40 -20.30
N PHE A 125 0.32 -15.26 -20.94
CA PHE A 125 1.67 -15.58 -20.48
C PHE A 125 2.55 -14.32 -20.32
N ILE A 126 2.33 -13.28 -21.12
CA ILE A 126 3.04 -11.99 -21.01
C ILE A 126 2.72 -11.31 -19.67
N LEU A 127 1.45 -11.31 -19.25
CA LEU A 127 1.03 -10.72 -17.98
C LEU A 127 1.59 -11.49 -16.79
N THR A 128 1.53 -12.81 -16.86
CA THR A 128 2.04 -13.67 -15.80
C THR A 128 3.56 -13.55 -15.68
N ASP A 129 4.29 -13.58 -16.79
CA ASP A 129 5.75 -13.59 -16.80
C ASP A 129 6.36 -12.22 -16.46
N LEU A 130 5.80 -11.12 -16.99
CA LEU A 130 6.36 -9.77 -16.77
C LEU A 130 5.82 -9.11 -15.50
N TYR A 131 4.54 -9.29 -15.22
CA TYR A 131 3.84 -8.52 -14.18
C TYR A 131 3.38 -9.38 -13.00
N GLY A 132 3.46 -10.72 -13.11
CA GLY A 132 2.89 -11.61 -12.10
C GLY A 132 1.39 -11.37 -11.91
N ALA A 133 0.70 -10.97 -12.98
CA ALA A 133 -0.71 -10.58 -12.96
C ALA A 133 -1.53 -11.51 -13.85
N GLU A 134 -2.74 -11.85 -13.40
CA GLU A 134 -3.65 -12.73 -14.14
C GLU A 134 -4.47 -11.96 -15.18
N ALA A 135 -4.74 -10.68 -14.94
CA ALA A 135 -5.51 -9.83 -15.83
C ALA A 135 -5.24 -8.33 -15.61
N LEU A 136 -5.51 -7.54 -16.64
CA LEU A 136 -5.62 -6.09 -16.61
C LEU A 136 -7.08 -5.67 -16.79
N VAL A 137 -7.56 -4.82 -15.89
CA VAL A 137 -8.94 -4.33 -15.93
C VAL A 137 -8.91 -2.84 -16.25
N PRO A 138 -9.64 -2.39 -17.29
CA PRO A 138 -9.85 -0.97 -17.53
C PRO A 138 -10.40 -0.31 -16.29
N THR A 139 -9.73 0.75 -15.83
CA THR A 139 -10.10 1.45 -14.61
C THR A 139 -9.92 2.95 -14.76
N THR A 140 -10.50 3.70 -13.84
CA THR A 140 -10.27 5.14 -13.69
C THR A 140 -9.55 5.40 -12.38
N THR A 141 -8.95 6.58 -12.22
CA THR A 141 -8.34 6.97 -10.94
C THR A 141 -9.33 6.81 -9.79
N THR A 142 -10.57 7.27 -9.96
CA THR A 142 -11.62 7.16 -8.93
C THR A 142 -11.97 5.70 -8.62
N MET A 143 -12.09 4.84 -9.63
CA MET A 143 -12.40 3.42 -9.42
C MET A 143 -11.26 2.65 -8.74
N HIS A 144 -10.00 3.00 -9.03
CA HIS A 144 -8.85 2.26 -8.50
C HIS A 144 -8.41 2.73 -7.12
N ILE A 145 -8.16 4.04 -6.98
CA ILE A 145 -7.56 4.61 -5.77
C ILE A 145 -8.54 5.50 -5.00
N GLY A 146 -9.77 5.74 -5.48
CA GLY A 146 -10.69 6.71 -4.86
C GLY A 146 -10.89 6.52 -3.35
N GLU A 147 -11.42 5.37 -2.93
CA GLU A 147 -11.60 5.07 -1.49
C GLU A 147 -10.28 4.95 -0.74
N PHE A 148 -9.23 4.46 -1.39
CA PHE A 148 -7.93 4.37 -0.74
C PHE A 148 -7.30 5.76 -0.52
N GLY A 149 -7.58 6.70 -1.42
CA GLY A 149 -7.14 8.08 -1.38
C GLY A 149 -7.63 8.81 -0.15
N THR A 150 -8.84 8.49 0.35
CA THR A 150 -9.35 9.11 1.59
C THR A 150 -8.47 8.77 2.80
N TYR A 151 -7.81 7.60 2.80
CA TYR A 151 -6.84 7.28 3.85
C TYR A 151 -5.57 8.11 3.69
N ILE A 152 -5.10 8.34 2.47
CA ILE A 152 -3.94 9.23 2.23
C ILE A 152 -4.29 10.64 2.71
N ASP A 153 -5.46 11.15 2.35
CA ASP A 153 -5.95 12.48 2.74
C ASP A 153 -6.10 12.60 4.27
N SER A 154 -6.52 11.51 4.94
CA SER A 154 -6.62 11.47 6.40
C SER A 154 -5.28 11.49 7.13
N LEU A 155 -4.19 11.09 6.44
CA LEU A 155 -2.83 11.06 6.97
C LEU A 155 -2.09 12.33 6.57
N THR A 156 -2.53 13.46 7.11
CA THR A 156 -2.06 14.78 6.69
C THR A 156 -0.53 14.92 6.71
N GLY A 157 0.02 15.55 5.68
CA GLY A 157 1.46 15.74 5.50
C GLY A 157 2.19 14.55 4.85
N LEU A 158 1.53 13.39 4.69
CA LEU A 158 2.11 12.24 3.99
C LEU A 158 2.26 12.49 2.49
N ASP A 159 1.31 13.18 1.88
CA ASP A 159 1.33 13.60 0.48
C ASP A 159 2.54 14.49 0.17
N GLN A 160 2.81 15.47 1.04
CA GLN A 160 3.98 16.35 0.92
C GLN A 160 5.28 15.54 0.97
N LEU A 161 5.39 14.58 1.90
CA LEU A 161 6.56 13.69 2.00
C LEU A 161 6.74 12.85 0.71
N ILE A 162 5.64 12.35 0.14
CA ILE A 162 5.66 11.58 -1.11
C ILE A 162 6.13 12.48 -2.26
N LEU A 163 5.55 13.67 -2.41
CA LEU A 163 5.87 14.59 -3.50
C LEU A 163 7.30 15.12 -3.41
N ASP A 164 7.77 15.47 -2.22
CA ASP A 164 9.14 15.98 -2.00
C ASP A 164 10.21 14.94 -2.36
N LYS A 165 9.94 13.65 -2.09
CA LYS A 165 10.84 12.56 -2.49
C LYS A 165 11.01 12.45 -4.01
N HIS A 166 10.01 12.86 -4.79
CA HIS A 166 10.01 12.77 -6.25
C HIS A 166 10.35 14.10 -6.94
N ASN A 167 10.41 15.20 -6.19
CA ASN A 167 10.82 16.50 -6.70
C ASN A 167 12.35 16.54 -6.88
N LYS A 168 12.82 16.12 -8.06
CA LYS A 168 14.25 16.11 -8.45
C LYS A 168 14.84 17.49 -8.75
N SER A 169 14.10 18.57 -8.46
CA SER A 169 14.56 19.96 -8.65
C SER A 169 15.31 20.53 -7.44
N LYS A 170 15.59 19.71 -6.42
CA LYS A 170 16.50 20.00 -5.31
C LYS A 170 17.77 19.17 -5.43
#